data_AF-A0A7J6S3B3-F1
#
_entry.id   AF-A0A7J6S3B3-F1
#
_cell.length_a   1.000
_cell.length_b   1.000
_cell.length_c   1.000
_cell.angle_alpha   90.00
_cell.angle_beta   90.00
_cell.angle_gamma   90.00
#
_symmetry.space_group_name_H-M   'P 1'
#
loop_
_entity.id
_entity.type
_entity.pdbx_description
1 polymer ?
#
loop_
_entity_poly.entity_id
_entity_poly.type
_entity_poly.pdbx_seq_one_letter_code
_entity_poly.pdbx_strand_id
1 'polypeptide(L)'
;MTSPSLARLAARSNVHVRDTATLREKLHKIMADGGLENLQIVTDFDRTLTSHYVSPGVAGQSCHGIFETYPKFTDDFFAKSRSLVEKYYPIEMDPTMAREEKHKHMDYWWTESEKLICEQEVYKHGVEEVVDFAR
;
A
#
# COMPACT_ATOMS: atom_id res chain seq x y z
N MET A 1 -18.56 29.54 4.94
CA MET A 1 -17.88 29.44 6.25
C MET A 1 -17.05 28.16 6.26
N THR A 2 -15.74 28.22 6.47
CA THR A 2 -14.90 27.01 6.56
C THR A 2 -15.16 26.31 7.90
N SER A 3 -15.57 25.04 7.85
CA SER A 3 -15.74 24.22 9.06
C SER A 3 -14.47 24.26 9.93
N PRO A 4 -14.58 24.41 11.27
CA PRO A 4 -13.45 24.46 12.19
C PRO A 4 -12.49 23.26 12.07
N SER A 5 -12.99 22.11 11.60
CA SER A 5 -12.19 20.89 11.38
C SER A 5 -11.21 21.02 10.21
N LEU A 6 -11.59 21.71 9.12
CA LEU A 6 -10.74 21.85 7.93
C LEU A 6 -9.60 22.84 8.16
N ALA A 7 -9.86 23.92 8.88
CA ALA A 7 -8.81 24.87 9.27
C ALA A 7 -7.75 24.20 10.14
N ARG A 8 -8.17 23.30 11.06
CA ARG A 8 -7.24 22.52 11.90
C ARG A 8 -6.42 21.51 11.09
N LEU A 9 -7.04 20.81 10.15
CA LEU A 9 -6.34 19.85 9.28
C LEU A 9 -5.32 20.54 8.39
N ALA A 10 -5.69 21.67 7.78
CA ALA A 10 -4.80 22.44 6.91
C ALA A 10 -3.61 23.08 7.64
N ALA A 11 -3.68 23.23 8.97
CA ALA A 11 -2.59 23.78 9.78
C ALA A 11 -1.49 22.75 10.11
N ARG A 12 -1.68 21.46 9.78
CA ARG A 12 -0.67 20.42 10.04
C ARG A 12 0.43 20.48 8.98
N SER A 13 1.69 20.41 9.41
CA SER A 13 2.86 20.51 8.52
C SER A 13 2.95 19.38 7.48
N ASN A 14 2.32 18.24 7.74
CA ASN A 14 2.27 17.07 6.86
C ASN A 14 1.04 17.05 5.95
N VAL A 15 0.27 18.14 5.88
CA VAL A 15 -0.89 18.25 4.99
C VAL A 15 -0.55 19.24 3.88
N HIS A 16 -0.42 18.71 2.66
CA HIS A 16 -0.11 19.50 1.47
C HIS A 16 -1.32 19.51 0.54
N VAL A 17 -1.85 20.71 0.24
CA VAL A 17 -3.01 20.89 -0.63
C VAL A 17 -2.61 21.78 -1.80
N ARG A 18 -2.67 21.24 -3.03
CA ARG A 18 -2.33 21.99 -4.25
C ARG A 18 -3.33 23.11 -4.54
N ASP A 19 -4.62 22.83 -4.42
CA ASP A 19 -5.70 23.78 -4.68
C ASP A 19 -6.77 23.70 -3.57
N THR A 20 -6.72 24.67 -2.68
CA THR A 20 -7.62 24.78 -1.53
C THR A 20 -9.05 25.16 -1.93
N ALA A 21 -9.25 25.85 -3.06
CA ALA A 21 -10.59 26.23 -3.52
C ALA A 21 -11.33 24.98 -4.03
N THR A 22 -10.69 24.21 -4.90
CA THR A 22 -11.24 22.94 -5.41
C THR A 22 -11.52 21.95 -4.28
N LEU A 23 -10.63 21.85 -3.28
CA LEU A 23 -10.87 20.99 -2.11
C LEU A 23 -12.14 21.39 -1.35
N ARG A 24 -12.34 22.68 -1.09
CA ARG A 24 -13.54 23.18 -0.39
C ARG A 24 -14.82 22.89 -1.15
N GLU A 25 -14.81 23.06 -2.47
CA GLU A 25 -15.96 22.74 -3.31
C GLU A 25 -16.34 21.25 -3.24
N LYS A 26 -15.34 20.36 -3.37
CA LYS A 26 -15.56 18.91 -3.27
C LYS A 26 -16.15 18.51 -1.92
N LEU A 27 -15.62 19.06 -0.83
CA LEU A 27 -16.12 18.79 0.52
C LEU A 27 -17.55 19.30 0.71
N HIS A 28 -17.86 20.50 0.19
CA HIS A 28 -19.22 21.03 0.24
C HIS A 28 -20.20 20.11 -0.51
N LYS A 29 -19.84 19.65 -1.71
CA LYS A 29 -20.65 18.70 -2.49
C LYS A 29 -20.88 17.38 -1.73
N ILE A 30 -19.84 16.80 -1.13
CA ILE A 30 -19.97 15.58 -0.31
C ILE A 30 -20.96 15.80 0.85
N MET A 31 -20.86 16.95 1.54
CA MET A 31 -21.70 17.25 2.70
C MET A 31 -23.15 17.63 2.33
N ALA A 32 -23.34 18.37 1.24
CA ALA A 32 -24.64 18.91 0.84
C ALA A 32 -25.45 17.96 -0.05
N ASP A 33 -24.79 17.31 -1.02
CA ASP A 33 -25.45 16.49 -2.04
C ASP A 33 -25.36 15.00 -1.71
N GLY A 34 -24.32 14.58 -0.99
CA GLY A 34 -24.02 13.17 -0.75
C GLY A 34 -24.73 12.56 0.46
N GLY A 35 -24.75 13.25 1.60
CA GLY A 35 -25.20 12.63 2.86
C GLY A 35 -24.46 11.31 3.17
N LEU A 36 -24.91 10.56 4.17
CA LEU A 36 -24.36 9.22 4.43
C LEU A 36 -24.79 8.19 3.37
N GLU A 37 -25.97 8.39 2.77
CA GLU A 37 -26.55 7.41 1.84
C GLU A 37 -25.91 7.41 0.46
N ASN A 38 -25.27 8.51 0.04
CA ASN A 38 -24.56 8.56 -1.24
C ASN A 38 -23.03 8.64 -1.07
N LEU A 39 -22.50 8.35 0.12
CA LEU A 39 -21.06 8.29 0.36
C LEU A 39 -20.54 6.86 0.17
N GLN A 40 -19.58 6.71 -0.75
CA GLN A 40 -18.78 5.49 -0.91
C GLN A 40 -17.31 5.80 -0.66
N ILE A 41 -16.61 4.87 0.01
CA ILE A 41 -15.17 4.95 0.23
C ILE A 41 -14.49 3.91 -0.67
N VAL A 42 -13.53 4.36 -1.48
CA VAL A 42 -12.59 3.51 -2.20
C VAL A 42 -11.21 3.87 -1.67
N THR A 43 -10.53 2.90 -1.06
CA THR A 43 -9.24 3.08 -0.42
C THR A 43 -8.30 1.95 -0.81
N ASP A 44 -7.03 2.29 -0.93
CA ASP A 44 -5.95 1.33 -0.94
C ASP A 44 -5.74 0.73 0.47
N PHE A 45 -4.97 -0.36 0.58
CA PHE A 45 -4.71 -1.07 1.83
C PHE A 45 -3.29 -0.83 2.35
N ASP A 46 -2.27 -1.27 1.60
CA ASP A 46 -0.88 -1.27 2.07
C ASP A 46 -0.33 0.15 2.22
N ARG A 47 0.15 0.47 3.42
CA ARG A 47 0.68 1.80 3.80
C ARG A 47 -0.35 2.95 3.67
N THR A 48 -1.61 2.61 3.44
CA THR A 48 -2.78 3.52 3.46
C THR A 48 -3.64 3.25 4.69
N LEU A 49 -4.15 2.02 4.82
CA LEU A 49 -4.84 1.53 6.03
C LEU A 49 -3.85 0.88 7.00
N THR A 50 -2.82 0.21 6.48
CA THR A 50 -1.70 -0.27 7.29
C THR A 50 -0.67 0.85 7.49
N SER A 51 0.08 0.79 8.60
CA SER A 51 1.08 1.82 8.93
C SER A 51 2.22 1.85 7.91
N HIS A 52 2.57 3.03 7.42
CA HIS A 52 3.76 3.19 6.57
C HIS A 52 5.06 2.92 7.34
N TYR A 53 5.12 3.32 8.62
CA TYR A 53 6.21 3.03 9.54
C TYR A 53 5.66 2.45 10.84
N VAL A 54 6.20 1.34 11.31
CA VAL A 54 5.83 0.73 12.60
C VAL A 54 6.65 1.31 13.76
N SER A 55 7.83 1.84 13.46
CA SER A 55 8.67 2.62 14.37
C SER A 55 9.55 3.57 13.55
N PRO A 56 10.23 4.57 14.17
CA PRO A 56 11.06 5.52 13.45
C PRO A 56 12.10 4.83 12.56
N GLY A 57 11.94 4.97 11.23
CA GLY A 57 12.83 4.36 10.24
C GLY A 57 12.54 2.90 9.89
N VAL A 58 11.59 2.24 10.53
CA VAL A 58 11.21 0.85 10.23
C VAL A 58 9.92 0.85 9.42
N ALA A 59 10.03 0.53 8.13
CA ALA A 59 8.89 0.46 7.23
C ALA A 59 7.90 -0.63 7.68
N GLY A 60 6.60 -0.35 7.53
CA GLY A 60 5.56 -1.35 7.70
C GLY A 60 5.58 -2.37 6.57
N GLN A 61 5.12 -3.58 6.89
CA GLN A 61 4.98 -4.67 5.93
C GLN A 61 3.79 -4.43 4.99
N SER A 62 3.93 -4.87 3.74
CA SER A 62 2.82 -5.00 2.80
C SER A 62 2.12 -6.35 2.98
N CYS A 63 1.00 -6.56 2.29
CA CYS A 63 0.32 -7.86 2.23
C CYS A 63 1.20 -8.97 1.65
N HIS A 64 2.18 -8.65 0.81
CA HIS A 64 3.19 -9.60 0.36
C HIS A 64 4.33 -9.76 1.38
N GLY A 65 4.75 -8.65 2.02
CA GLY A 65 5.86 -8.65 2.96
C GLY A 65 5.66 -9.58 4.16
N ILE A 66 4.42 -9.86 4.57
CA ILE A 66 4.16 -10.84 5.63
C ILE A 66 4.59 -12.26 5.23
N PHE A 67 4.42 -12.65 3.97
CA PHE A 67 4.88 -13.93 3.41
C PHE A 67 6.40 -13.95 3.29
N GLU A 68 7.01 -12.85 2.85
CA GLU A 68 8.46 -12.71 2.68
C GLU A 68 9.25 -12.77 4.00
N THR A 69 8.56 -12.72 5.14
CA THR A 69 9.15 -12.83 6.48
C THR A 69 8.69 -14.06 7.26
N TYR A 70 7.81 -14.89 6.68
CA TYR A 70 7.22 -16.02 7.39
C TYR A 70 8.21 -17.18 7.54
N PRO A 71 8.66 -17.53 8.76
CA PRO A 71 9.85 -18.33 8.97
C PRO A 71 9.72 -19.81 8.59
N LYS A 72 8.51 -20.30 8.27
CA LYS A 72 8.32 -21.69 7.84
C LYS A 72 8.57 -21.90 6.34
N PHE A 73 8.82 -20.84 5.58
CA PHE A 73 9.18 -20.97 4.16
C PHE A 73 10.63 -21.37 3.97
N THR A 74 10.91 -21.86 2.77
CA THR A 74 12.21 -22.41 2.40
C THR A 74 13.26 -21.32 2.18
N ASP A 75 14.54 -21.65 2.41
CA ASP A 75 15.66 -20.75 2.09
C ASP A 75 15.69 -20.36 0.60
N ASP A 76 15.30 -21.29 -0.28
CA ASP A 76 15.18 -21.05 -1.72
C ASP A 76 14.12 -19.99 -2.04
N PHE A 77 12.96 -20.04 -1.38
CA PHE A 77 11.95 -18.99 -1.48
C PHE A 77 12.52 -17.63 -1.08
N PHE A 78 13.18 -17.52 0.07
CA PHE A 78 13.75 -16.24 0.53
C PHE A 78 14.82 -15.70 -0.42
N ALA A 79 15.67 -16.58 -0.96
CA ALA A 79 16.69 -16.20 -1.93
C ALA A 79 16.06 -15.64 -3.22
N LYS A 80 15.06 -16.33 -3.78
CA LYS A 80 14.35 -15.90 -4.99
C LYS A 80 13.54 -14.63 -4.78
N SER A 81 12.78 -14.56 -3.68
CA SER A 81 11.98 -13.39 -3.32
C SER A 81 12.86 -12.16 -3.16
N ARG A 82 13.99 -12.27 -2.46
CA ARG A 82 14.95 -11.18 -2.31
C ARG A 82 15.53 -10.73 -3.65
N SER A 83 15.87 -11.68 -4.53
CA SER A 83 16.37 -11.36 -5.86
C SER A 83 15.35 -10.59 -6.71
N LEU A 84 14.06 -10.94 -6.60
CA LEU A 84 12.98 -10.19 -7.22
C LEU A 84 12.91 -8.76 -6.69
N VAL A 85 12.89 -8.58 -5.36
CA VAL A 85 12.83 -7.24 -4.73
C VAL A 85 14.03 -6.39 -5.12
N GLU A 86 15.25 -6.93 -5.01
CA GLU A 86 16.50 -6.22 -5.35
C GLU A 86 16.51 -5.72 -6.79
N LYS A 87 15.89 -6.46 -7.72
CA LYS A 87 15.80 -6.07 -9.13
C LYS A 87 14.68 -5.08 -9.40
N TYR A 88 13.48 -5.33 -8.89
CA TYR A 88 12.27 -4.64 -9.34
C TYR A 88 11.86 -3.46 -8.45
N TYR A 89 12.23 -3.44 -7.18
CA TYR A 89 11.93 -2.30 -6.30
C TYR A 89 12.61 -0.99 -6.77
N PRO A 90 13.89 -0.98 -7.21
CA PRO A 90 14.48 0.25 -7.78
C PRO A 90 13.75 0.73 -9.04
N ILE A 91 13.21 -0.19 -9.85
CA ILE A 91 12.43 0.10 -11.05
C ILE A 91 11.08 0.72 -10.68
N GLU A 92 10.39 0.16 -9.67
CA GLU A 92 9.14 0.71 -9.14
C GLU A 92 9.32 2.16 -8.68
N MET A 93 10.42 2.42 -7.98
CA MET A 93 10.71 3.72 -7.37
C MET A 93 11.32 4.75 -8.33
N ASP A 94 11.70 4.36 -9.55
CA ASP A 94 12.34 5.25 -10.53
C ASP A 94 11.35 6.34 -11.01
N PRO A 95 11.55 7.64 -10.69
CA PRO A 95 10.65 8.70 -11.10
C PRO A 95 10.82 9.11 -12.57
N THR A 96 11.88 8.64 -13.24
CA THR A 96 12.23 9.01 -14.61
C THR A 96 11.74 8.00 -15.64
N MET A 97 11.51 6.75 -15.22
CA MET A 97 10.99 5.70 -16.08
C MET A 97 9.53 5.95 -16.47
N ALA A 98 9.21 5.73 -17.75
CA ALA A 98 7.85 5.85 -18.24
C ALA A 98 6.93 4.82 -17.57
N ARG A 99 5.71 5.24 -17.23
CA ARG A 99 4.73 4.38 -16.56
C ARG A 99 4.47 3.08 -17.32
N GLU A 100 4.42 3.16 -18.65
CA GLU A 100 4.07 2.02 -19.51
C GLU A 100 5.21 1.01 -19.64
N GLU A 101 6.44 1.46 -19.46
CA GLU A 101 7.61 0.60 -19.34
C GLU A 101 7.64 -0.06 -17.96
N LYS A 102 7.42 0.72 -16.90
CA LYS A 102 7.36 0.25 -15.52
C LYS A 102 6.28 -0.82 -15.32
N HIS A 103 5.10 -0.65 -15.90
CA HIS A 103 4.01 -1.64 -15.79
C HIS A 103 4.45 -3.04 -16.21
N LYS A 104 5.20 -3.19 -17.31
CA LYS A 104 5.68 -4.50 -17.77
C LYS A 104 6.60 -5.18 -16.75
N HIS A 105 7.40 -4.39 -16.04
CA HIS A 105 8.25 -4.89 -14.97
C HIS A 105 7.44 -5.27 -13.73
N MET A 106 6.43 -4.47 -13.37
CA MET A 106 5.56 -4.76 -12.23
C MET A 106 4.72 -6.02 -12.48
N ASP A 107 4.17 -6.20 -13.68
CA ASP A 107 3.42 -7.41 -14.05
C ASP A 107 4.27 -8.66 -13.90
N TYR A 108 5.52 -8.62 -14.37
CA TYR A 108 6.45 -9.74 -14.21
C TYR A 108 6.78 -9.97 -12.74
N TRP A 109 7.12 -8.91 -11.99
CA TRP A 109 7.46 -9.04 -10.58
C TRP A 109 6.31 -9.64 -9.77
N TRP A 110 5.10 -9.12 -9.92
CA TRP A 110 3.92 -9.65 -9.23
C TRP A 110 3.64 -11.10 -9.59
N THR A 111 3.69 -11.43 -10.88
CA THR A 111 3.46 -12.80 -11.35
C THR A 111 4.46 -13.78 -10.75
N GLU A 112 5.74 -13.43 -10.69
CA GLU A 112 6.77 -14.31 -10.12
C GLU A 112 6.69 -14.38 -8.60
N SER A 113 6.43 -13.27 -7.91
CA SER A 113 6.23 -13.25 -6.45
C SER A 113 5.06 -14.14 -6.03
N GLU A 114 3.92 -14.04 -6.74
CA GLU A 114 2.75 -14.89 -6.49
C GLU A 114 3.06 -16.37 -6.69
N LYS A 115 3.78 -16.73 -7.78
CA LYS A 115 4.21 -18.12 -8.01
C LYS A 115 5.06 -18.66 -6.87
N LEU A 116 6.04 -17.88 -6.41
CA LEU A 116 6.92 -18.29 -5.31
C LEU A 116 6.12 -18.57 -4.03
N ILE A 117 5.13 -17.73 -3.72
CA ILE A 117 4.26 -17.94 -2.55
C ILE A 117 3.42 -19.22 -2.74
N CYS A 118 2.85 -19.44 -3.92
CA CYS A 118 2.09 -20.66 -4.23
C CYS A 118 2.94 -21.94 -4.12
N GLU A 119 4.22 -21.89 -4.49
CA GLU A 119 5.16 -23.02 -4.36
C GLU A 119 5.42 -23.42 -2.90
N GLN A 120 5.15 -22.55 -1.92
CA GLN A 120 5.25 -22.89 -0.49
C GLN A 120 4.01 -23.63 0.04
N GLU A 121 3.08 -24.03 -0.83
CA GLU A 121 1.86 -24.78 -0.50
C GLU A 121 0.99 -24.07 0.55
N VAL A 122 0.92 -22.74 0.49
CA VAL A 122 0.09 -21.94 1.40
C VAL A 122 -1.38 -22.05 1.01
N TYR A 123 -2.11 -22.92 1.69
CA TYR A 123 -3.57 -23.02 1.58
C TYR A 123 -4.27 -22.00 2.48
N LYS A 124 -5.60 -21.89 2.37
CA LYS A 124 -6.41 -20.88 3.10
C LYS A 124 -6.08 -20.78 4.60
N HIS A 125 -5.89 -21.90 5.29
CA HIS A 125 -5.52 -21.89 6.71
C HIS A 125 -4.08 -21.41 6.95
N GLY A 126 -3.15 -21.72 6.04
CA GLY A 126 -1.79 -21.21 6.08
C GLY A 126 -1.72 -19.68 5.98
N VAL A 127 -2.66 -19.04 5.28
CA VAL A 127 -2.76 -17.57 5.25
C VAL A 127 -3.08 -17.00 6.63
N GLU A 128 -3.98 -17.63 7.39
CA GLU A 128 -4.29 -17.21 8.76
C GLU A 128 -3.04 -17.31 9.65
N GLU A 129 -2.27 -18.40 9.53
CA GLU A 129 -1.02 -18.55 10.28
C GLU A 129 0.03 -17.48 9.94
N VAL A 130 0.16 -17.12 8.66
CA VAL A 130 1.08 -16.06 8.21
C VAL A 130 0.63 -14.70 8.77
N VAL A 131 -0.68 -14.41 8.72
CA VAL A 131 -1.24 -13.17 9.25
C VAL A 131 -1.07 -13.10 10.77
N ASP A 132 -1.30 -14.18 11.50
CA ASP A 132 -1.13 -14.22 12.96
C ASP A 132 0.34 -14.09 13.37
N PHE A 133 1.29 -14.59 12.56
CA PHE A 133 2.72 -14.38 12.79
C PHE A 133 3.14 -12.92 12.61
N ALA A 134 2.52 -12.19 11.68
CA ALA A 134 2.90 -10.80 11.34
C ALA A 134 2.30 -9.73 12.28
N ARG A 135 1.49 -10.13 13.28
CA ARG A 135 0.90 -9.23 14.29
C ARG A 135 1.85 -8.96 15.44
#